data_AF-A0A444X563-F1
#
_entry.id   AF-A0A444X563-F1
#
_cell.length_a   1.000
_cell.length_b   1.000
_cell.length_c   1.000
_cell.angle_alpha   90.00
_cell.angle_beta   90.00
_cell.angle_gamma   90.00
#
_symmetry.space_group_name_H-M   'P 1'
#
loop_
_entity.id
_entity.type
_entity.pdbx_description
1 polymer ?
#
loop_
_entity_poly.entity_id
_entity_poly.type
_entity_poly.pdbx_seq_one_letter_code
_entity_poly.pdbx_strand_id
1 'polypeptide(L)'
;MQAIESDTDAQVSIPKGSAFVVYIEEVVEKDWSILDSVELNSNAEFRRSIERIVSAGNFEEGSRVLVSTGTDEFVDTLVGLCKSLFVVHDSLLILALIKEKYDKVKCWQGEIVYVPEKWAPLDVIFLYFLAALPFKLD
;
A
#
# COMPACT_ATOMS: atom_id res chain seq x y z
N MET A 1 11.85 -25.99 43.51
CA MET A 1 11.07 -25.03 42.72
C MET A 1 10.98 -23.74 43.51
N GLN A 2 11.77 -22.73 43.15
CA GLN A 2 11.63 -21.36 43.62
C GLN A 2 11.55 -20.50 42.37
N ALA A 3 10.43 -19.80 42.20
CA ALA A 3 10.23 -18.84 41.12
C ALA A 3 10.90 -17.53 41.54
N ILE A 4 11.78 -17.02 40.68
CA ILE A 4 12.34 -15.68 40.76
C ILE A 4 11.38 -14.75 40.03
N GLU A 5 10.72 -13.86 40.76
CA GLU A 5 9.96 -12.75 40.19
C GLU A 5 10.97 -11.73 39.63
N SER A 6 11.00 -11.57 38.31
CA SER A 6 11.77 -10.51 37.65
C SER A 6 10.86 -9.30 37.48
N ASP A 7 11.07 -8.32 38.34
CA ASP A 7 10.50 -6.98 38.27
C ASP A 7 11.21 -6.19 37.16
N THR A 8 10.48 -5.89 36.08
CA THR A 8 10.94 -4.98 35.02
C THR A 8 9.80 -4.04 34.65
N ASP A 9 9.42 -3.18 35.60
CA ASP A 9 8.66 -1.97 35.31
C ASP A 9 9.62 -0.80 35.09
N ALA A 10 10.37 -0.86 33.98
CA ALA A 10 11.19 0.26 33.53
C ALA A 10 10.30 1.20 32.71
N GLN A 11 9.78 2.24 33.35
CA GLN A 11 9.08 3.33 32.66
C GLN A 11 10.02 3.99 31.64
N VAL A 12 9.75 3.75 30.36
CA VAL A 12 10.41 4.44 29.25
C VAL A 12 9.97 5.90 29.28
N SER A 13 10.88 6.80 29.67
CA SER A 13 10.64 8.24 29.61
C SER A 13 10.65 8.72 28.15
N ILE A 14 9.48 9.04 27.61
CA ILE A 14 9.32 9.62 26.27
C ILE A 14 9.75 11.10 26.33
N PRO A 15 10.68 11.57 25.48
CA PRO A 15 11.13 12.96 25.50
C PRO A 15 9.99 13.91 25.14
N LYS A 16 9.91 15.01 25.89
CA LYS A 16 8.87 16.05 25.83
C LYS A 16 9.07 16.90 24.57
N GLY A 17 8.71 16.34 23.41
CA GLY A 17 8.73 17.00 22.11
C GLY A 17 7.65 16.42 21.23
N SER A 18 6.45 17.01 21.29
CA SER A 18 5.30 16.79 20.39
C SER A 18 5.04 15.33 19.94
N ALA A 19 5.08 14.38 20.86
CA ALA A 19 4.40 13.11 20.65
C ALA A 19 2.91 13.35 20.88
N PHE A 20 2.09 13.24 19.84
CA PHE A 20 0.64 13.11 20.01
C PHE A 20 0.38 11.74 20.63
N VAL A 21 0.31 11.70 21.96
CA VAL A 21 -0.14 10.52 22.70
C VAL A 21 -1.65 10.48 22.52
N VAL A 22 -2.12 9.61 21.64
CA VAL A 22 -3.54 9.31 21.48
C VAL A 22 -3.84 8.08 22.32
N TYR A 23 -4.72 8.23 23.30
CA TYR A 23 -5.13 7.12 24.16
C TYR A 23 -6.04 6.18 23.36
N ILE A 24 -5.86 4.87 23.49
CA ILE A 24 -6.63 3.87 22.73
C ILE A 24 -8.14 4.04 22.97
N GLU A 25 -8.55 4.47 24.16
CA GLU A 25 -9.95 4.77 24.49
C GLU A 25 -10.50 5.96 23.67
N GLU A 26 -9.71 7.02 23.44
CA GLU A 26 -10.09 8.14 22.55
C GLU A 26 -10.16 7.74 21.07
N VAL A 27 -9.44 6.69 20.65
CA VAL A 27 -9.53 6.13 19.30
C VAL A 27 -10.86 5.37 19.14
N VAL A 28 -11.29 4.63 20.15
CA VAL A 28 -12.51 3.80 20.09
C VAL A 28 -13.79 4.63 20.20
N GLU A 29 -13.77 5.74 20.96
CA GLU A 29 -14.93 6.63 21.11
C GLU A 29 -15.12 7.63 19.97
N LYS A 30 -14.18 7.70 19.02
CA LYS A 30 -14.27 8.64 17.90
C LYS A 30 -15.27 8.16 16.86
N ASP A 31 -16.08 9.09 16.36
CA ASP A 31 -17.00 8.82 15.25
C ASP A 31 -16.21 8.62 13.95
N TRP A 32 -16.02 7.35 13.57
CA TRP A 32 -15.31 6.94 12.35
C TRP A 32 -16.15 7.05 11.08
N SER A 33 -17.41 7.49 11.16
CA SER A 33 -18.28 7.69 9.98
C SER A 33 -17.72 8.69 8.96
N ILE A 34 -16.71 9.50 9.34
CA ILE A 34 -15.93 10.32 8.43
C ILE A 34 -15.26 9.47 7.34
N LEU A 35 -14.75 8.27 7.68
CA LEU A 35 -14.16 7.35 6.70
C LEU A 35 -15.24 6.86 5.71
N ASP A 36 -16.45 6.55 6.20
CA ASP A 36 -17.58 6.07 5.40
C ASP A 36 -18.11 7.14 4.41
N SER A 37 -18.11 8.42 4.82
CA SER A 37 -18.54 9.53 3.97
C SER A 37 -17.55 9.87 2.85
N VAL A 38 -16.27 9.61 3.07
CA VAL A 38 -15.25 9.64 2.01
C VAL A 38 -15.48 8.45 1.08
N GLU A 39 -15.72 7.25 1.58
CA GLU A 39 -15.86 6.00 0.80
C GLU A 39 -16.90 6.05 -0.33
N LEU A 40 -18.10 6.61 -0.13
CA LEU A 40 -19.18 6.44 -1.12
C LEU A 40 -19.05 7.29 -2.40
N ASN A 41 -18.63 8.55 -2.29
CA ASN A 41 -18.31 9.39 -3.46
C ASN A 41 -16.88 9.16 -3.95
N SER A 42 -15.95 8.82 -3.04
CA SER A 42 -14.56 8.53 -3.43
C SER A 42 -14.45 7.26 -4.25
N ASN A 43 -15.25 6.21 -4.04
CA ASN A 43 -15.03 4.94 -4.73
C ASN A 43 -15.24 5.05 -6.26
N ALA A 44 -16.29 5.76 -6.71
CA ALA A 44 -16.50 5.98 -8.15
C ALA A 44 -15.41 6.88 -8.76
N GLU A 45 -15.01 7.95 -8.06
CA GLU A 45 -13.94 8.85 -8.51
C GLU A 45 -12.56 8.20 -8.46
N PHE A 46 -12.32 7.34 -7.48
CA PHE A 46 -11.13 6.53 -7.28
C PHE A 46 -11.00 5.50 -8.40
N ARG A 47 -12.06 4.74 -8.68
CA ARG A 47 -12.11 3.82 -9.83
C ARG A 47 -11.86 4.55 -11.15
N ARG A 48 -12.50 5.71 -11.36
CA ARG A 48 -12.25 6.53 -12.54
C ARG A 48 -10.79 7.00 -12.62
N SER A 49 -10.18 7.30 -11.49
CA SER A 49 -8.76 7.69 -11.41
C SER A 49 -7.84 6.52 -11.74
N ILE A 50 -8.13 5.32 -11.22
CA ILE A 50 -7.45 4.07 -11.60
C ILE A 50 -7.53 3.86 -13.11
N GLU A 51 -8.74 3.89 -13.69
CA GLU A 51 -8.94 3.68 -15.13
C GLU A 51 -8.16 4.68 -15.98
N ARG A 52 -8.15 5.96 -15.57
CA ARG A 52 -7.37 7.00 -16.25
C ARG A 52 -5.87 6.74 -16.19
N ILE A 53 -5.35 6.33 -15.03
CA ILE A 53 -3.93 6.04 -14.84
C ILE A 53 -3.52 4.79 -15.65
N VAL A 54 -4.32 3.73 -15.58
CA VAL A 54 -4.09 2.50 -16.36
C VAL A 54 -4.10 2.81 -17.86
N SER A 55 -5.06 3.62 -18.33
CA SER A 55 -5.12 4.05 -19.73
C SER A 55 -3.90 4.89 -20.14
N ALA A 56 -3.40 5.77 -19.26
CA ALA A 56 -2.22 6.60 -19.52
C ALA A 56 -0.92 5.77 -19.61
N GLY A 57 -0.88 4.61 -18.95
CA GLY A 57 0.24 3.68 -19.06
C GLY A 57 0.43 3.10 -20.47
N ASN A 58 -0.62 3.09 -21.29
CA ASN A 58 -0.60 2.69 -22.71
C ASN A 58 0.25 1.43 -22.98
N PHE A 59 -0.04 0.35 -22.24
CA PHE A 59 0.63 -0.93 -22.38
C PHE A 59 -0.28 -1.96 -23.06
N GLU A 60 0.33 -2.99 -23.62
CA GLU A 60 -0.36 -4.07 -24.32
C GLU A 60 -0.40 -5.35 -23.47
N GLU A 61 -1.18 -6.34 -23.89
CA GLU A 61 -1.26 -7.64 -23.22
C GLU A 61 0.12 -8.32 -23.09
N GLY A 62 1.07 -8.01 -23.99
CA GLY A 62 2.44 -8.52 -23.95
C GLY A 62 3.36 -7.86 -22.91
N SER A 63 2.95 -6.74 -22.32
CA SER A 63 3.81 -5.88 -21.51
C SER A 63 4.10 -6.45 -20.12
N ARG A 64 5.26 -6.09 -19.58
CA ARG A 64 5.72 -6.39 -18.23
C ARG A 64 5.62 -5.13 -17.38
N VAL A 65 4.74 -5.18 -16.38
CA VAL A 65 4.35 -4.01 -15.59
C VAL A 65 4.88 -4.15 -14.17
N LEU A 66 5.49 -3.07 -13.65
CA LEU A 66 5.83 -2.93 -12.24
C LEU A 66 4.92 -1.91 -11.58
N VAL A 67 4.48 -2.21 -10.36
CA VAL A 67 3.73 -1.29 -9.49
C VAL A 67 4.46 -1.16 -8.18
N SER A 68 4.84 0.06 -7.80
CA SER A 68 5.38 0.38 -6.49
C SER A 68 4.31 1.05 -5.64
N THR A 69 4.01 0.49 -4.47
CA THR A 69 3.03 1.04 -3.52
C THR A 69 1.63 1.17 -4.15
N GLY A 70 1.19 0.13 -4.86
CA GLY A 70 -0.17 0.06 -5.40
C GLY A 70 -1.16 -0.46 -4.36
N THR A 71 -2.41 0.01 -4.41
CA THR A 71 -3.50 -0.60 -3.63
C THR A 71 -3.91 -1.94 -4.24
N ASP A 72 -4.61 -2.74 -3.44
CA ASP A 72 -5.19 -4.01 -3.86
C ASP A 72 -6.10 -3.84 -5.10
N GLU A 73 -6.96 -2.82 -5.14
CA GLU A 73 -7.87 -2.55 -6.26
C GLU A 73 -7.14 -2.14 -7.55
N PHE A 74 -6.01 -1.43 -7.41
CA PHE A 74 -5.19 -1.06 -8.56
C PHE A 74 -4.53 -2.30 -9.17
N VAL A 75 -4.06 -3.22 -8.32
CA VAL A 75 -3.51 -4.52 -8.76
C VAL A 75 -4.62 -5.37 -9.38
N ASP A 76 -5.80 -5.46 -8.76
CA ASP A 76 -6.96 -6.19 -9.29
C ASP A 76 -7.31 -5.73 -10.71
N THR A 77 -7.19 -4.43 -11.00
CA THR A 77 -7.47 -3.86 -12.33
C THR A 77 -6.41 -4.23 -13.38
N LEU A 78 -5.14 -4.38 -12.98
CA LEU A 78 -4.04 -4.71 -13.89
C LEU A 78 -3.93 -6.19 -14.20
N VAL A 79 -4.43 -7.06 -13.32
CA VAL A 79 -4.41 -8.50 -13.52
C VAL A 79 -5.24 -8.86 -14.76
N GLY A 80 -4.58 -9.49 -15.73
CA GLY A 80 -5.21 -9.90 -17.00
C GLY A 80 -5.07 -8.87 -18.13
N LEU A 81 -4.57 -7.66 -17.87
CA LEU A 81 -4.29 -6.67 -18.90
C LEU A 81 -2.84 -6.73 -19.41
N CYS A 82 -1.95 -7.41 -18.69
CA CYS A 82 -0.53 -7.50 -19.00
C CYS A 82 0.01 -8.92 -18.83
N LYS A 83 1.13 -9.22 -19.49
CA LYS A 83 1.76 -10.54 -19.52
C LYS A 83 2.30 -10.93 -18.14
N SER A 84 2.89 -9.96 -17.45
CA SER A 84 3.39 -10.17 -16.10
C SER A 84 3.30 -8.89 -15.28
N LEU A 85 2.83 -9.05 -14.06
CA LEU A 85 2.71 -7.99 -13.08
C LEU A 85 3.69 -8.25 -11.92
N PHE A 86 4.41 -7.20 -11.53
CA PHE A 86 5.33 -7.22 -10.41
C PHE A 86 4.99 -6.12 -9.42
N VAL A 87 4.67 -6.48 -8.18
CA VAL A 87 4.27 -5.55 -7.13
C VAL A 87 5.40 -5.40 -6.11
N VAL A 88 5.77 -4.15 -5.87
CA VAL A 88 6.74 -3.73 -4.87
C VAL A 88 5.99 -2.97 -3.77
N HIS A 89 6.11 -3.41 -2.53
CA HIS A 89 5.45 -2.73 -1.41
C HIS A 89 6.27 -2.95 -0.12
N ASP A 90 6.30 -1.98 0.78
CA ASP A 90 6.90 -2.10 2.12
C ASP A 90 6.12 -3.06 3.04
N SER A 91 4.78 -3.03 2.97
CA SER A 91 3.85 -3.85 3.75
C SER A 91 3.77 -5.30 3.27
N LEU A 92 4.29 -6.22 4.09
CA LEU A 92 4.13 -7.66 3.90
C LEU A 92 2.67 -8.10 3.90
N LEU A 93 1.79 -7.42 4.66
CA LEU A 93 0.38 -7.75 4.71
C LEU A 93 -0.29 -7.54 3.35
N ILE A 94 -0.06 -6.39 2.71
CA ILE A 94 -0.61 -6.10 1.38
C ILE A 94 -0.07 -7.11 0.35
N LEU A 95 1.23 -7.41 0.38
CA LEU A 95 1.82 -8.38 -0.53
C LEU A 95 1.26 -9.80 -0.32
N ALA A 96 0.96 -10.18 0.92
CA ALA A 96 0.37 -11.47 1.25
C ALA A 96 -1.07 -11.56 0.71
N LEU A 97 -1.88 -10.51 0.87
CA LEU A 97 -3.25 -10.45 0.34
C LEU A 97 -3.28 -10.54 -1.20
N ILE A 98 -2.41 -9.76 -1.86
CA ILE A 98 -2.25 -9.85 -3.32
C ILE A 98 -1.83 -11.26 -3.72
N LYS A 99 -0.96 -11.90 -2.93
CA LYS A 99 -0.51 -13.25 -3.22
C LYS A 99 -1.55 -14.32 -3.02
N GLU A 100 -2.39 -14.19 -2.00
CA GLU A 100 -3.52 -15.06 -1.76
C GLU A 100 -4.49 -15.04 -2.94
N LYS A 101 -4.74 -13.85 -3.53
CA LYS A 101 -5.60 -13.71 -4.70
C LYS A 101 -4.93 -14.14 -6.01
N TYR A 102 -3.64 -13.86 -6.18
CA TYR A 102 -2.96 -13.95 -7.47
C TYR A 102 -1.59 -14.64 -7.40
N ASP A 103 -1.61 -15.97 -7.57
CA ASP A 103 -0.40 -16.80 -7.63
C ASP A 103 0.62 -16.38 -8.69
N LYS A 104 0.18 -15.77 -9.79
CA LYS A 104 1.06 -15.37 -10.91
C LYS A 104 1.72 -14.00 -10.72
N VAL A 105 1.20 -13.14 -9.83
CA VAL A 105 1.75 -11.80 -9.59
C VAL A 105 3.05 -11.92 -8.82
N LYS A 106 4.17 -11.42 -9.33
CA LYS A 106 5.43 -11.46 -8.58
C LYS A 106 5.38 -10.37 -7.52
N CYS A 107 5.90 -10.64 -6.32
CA CYS A 107 5.91 -9.68 -5.21
C CYS A 107 7.34 -9.44 -4.71
N TRP A 108 7.61 -8.22 -4.27
CA TRP A 108 8.86 -7.83 -3.62
C TRP A 108 8.58 -6.91 -2.45
N GLN A 109 9.10 -7.30 -1.28
CA GLN A 109 8.98 -6.49 -0.09
C GLN A 109 10.13 -5.48 -0.02
N GLY A 110 9.78 -4.20 0.14
CA GLY A 110 10.72 -3.09 0.32
C GLY A 110 10.58 -2.01 -0.74
N GLU A 111 11.63 -1.23 -0.91
CA GLU A 111 11.64 -0.09 -1.84
C GLU A 111 12.06 -0.51 -3.25
N ILE A 112 11.55 0.21 -4.26
CA ILE A 112 11.82 -0.06 -5.68
C ILE A 112 13.32 0.05 -6.02
N VAL A 113 14.07 0.90 -5.32
CA VAL A 113 15.51 1.10 -5.56
C VAL A 113 16.35 -0.14 -5.25
N TYR A 114 15.80 -1.08 -4.47
CA TYR A 114 16.46 -2.34 -4.13
C TYR A 114 15.97 -3.53 -4.97
N VAL A 115 15.08 -3.30 -5.94
CA VAL A 115 14.60 -4.35 -6.84
C VAL A 115 15.75 -4.87 -7.71
N PRO A 116 16.02 -6.19 -7.71
CA PRO A 116 17.09 -6.76 -8.53
C PRO A 116 16.90 -6.56 -10.04
N GLU A 117 17.96 -6.23 -10.77
CA GLU A 117 17.92 -6.01 -12.23
C GLU A 117 17.41 -7.21 -13.05
N LYS A 118 17.50 -8.43 -12.52
CA LYS A 118 16.96 -9.64 -13.17
C LYS A 118 15.45 -9.59 -13.46
N TRP A 119 14.72 -8.66 -12.83
CA TRP A 119 13.30 -8.45 -13.07
C TRP A 119 13.03 -7.56 -14.28
N ALA A 120 14.05 -6.86 -14.79
CA ALA A 120 14.01 -6.12 -16.03
C ALA A 120 14.13 -7.07 -17.26
N PRO A 121 13.78 -6.61 -18.47
CA PRO A 121 13.15 -5.34 -18.79
C PRO A 121 11.71 -5.20 -18.25
N LEU A 122 11.34 -3.97 -17.90
CA LEU A 122 9.98 -3.56 -17.57
C LEU A 122 9.52 -2.58 -18.65
N ASP A 123 8.30 -2.75 -19.14
CA ASP A 123 7.76 -1.93 -20.22
C ASP A 123 7.01 -0.71 -19.64
N VAL A 124 6.36 -0.88 -18.49
CA VAL A 124 5.67 0.20 -17.77
C VAL A 124 5.92 0.08 -16.27
N ILE A 125 6.11 1.23 -15.62
CA ILE A 125 6.32 1.33 -14.17
C ILE A 125 5.35 2.36 -13.60
N PHE A 126 4.48 1.91 -12.70
CA PHE A 126 3.63 2.77 -11.89
C PHE A 126 4.32 3.02 -10.55
N LEU A 127 4.75 4.26 -10.32
CA LEU A 127 5.35 4.68 -9.06
C LEU A 127 4.30 5.34 -8.18
N TYR A 128 4.23 4.88 -6.93
CA TYR A 128 3.58 5.55 -5.82
C TYR A 128 2.17 6.02 -6.14
N PHE A 129 1.25 5.06 -6.13
CA PHE A 129 -0.15 5.32 -6.39
C PHE A 129 -0.80 5.95 -5.16
N LEU A 130 -0.88 7.28 -5.16
CA LEU A 130 -1.75 8.04 -4.27
C LEU A 130 -2.89 8.62 -5.10
N ALA A 131 -3.85 7.78 -5.51
CA ALA A 131 -5.04 8.34 -6.15
C ALA A 131 -5.72 9.31 -5.20
N ALA A 132 -5.96 10.53 -5.71
CA ALA A 132 -6.79 11.56 -5.10
C ALA A 132 -6.26 12.19 -3.79
N LEU A 133 -4.95 12.25 -3.55
CA LEU A 133 -4.49 13.21 -2.56
C LEU A 133 -4.64 14.64 -3.13
N PRO A 134 -5.35 15.56 -2.44
CA PRO A 134 -5.65 16.89 -2.93
C PRO A 134 -4.45 17.83 -2.75
N PHE A 135 -3.28 17.43 -3.23
CA PHE A 135 -2.14 18.32 -3.31
C PHE A 135 -1.95 18.81 -4.74
N LYS A 136 -1.90 20.13 -4.88
CA LYS A 136 -1.30 20.75 -6.05
C LYS A 136 0.21 20.57 -5.92
N LEU A 137 0.83 20.02 -6.96
CA LEU A 137 2.27 20.11 -7.13
C LEU A 137 2.53 21.53 -7.64
N ASP A 138 3.23 22.34 -6.84
CA ASP A 138 3.72 23.67 -7.23
C ASP A 138 4.82 23.58 -8.30
#